data_AF-A0A067SES8-F1
#
_entry.id   AF-A0A067SES8-F1
#
_cell.length_a   1.000
_cell.length_b   1.000
_cell.length_c   1.000
_cell.angle_alpha   90.00
_cell.angle_beta   90.00
_cell.angle_gamma   90.00
#
_symmetry.space_group_name_H-M   'P 1'
#
loop_
_entity.id
_entity.type
_entity.pdbx_description
1 polymer ?
#
loop_
_entity_poly.entity_id
_entity_poly.type
_entity_poly.pdbx_seq_one_letter_code
_entity_poly.pdbx_strand_id
1 'polypeptide(L)'
;MTQSGEDDDAENHPYSYARVLGIFHVDVKHRGPQIKSLQTHCMDLLWMRWFEIDKTYAAVWNARRLHHIRFVNSNSPTAFGFLDLSDVICGSHLIPTFAHGATARLLGPQLLEGLMTKILRIGTGISFT
;
A
#
# COMPACT_ATOMS: atom_id res chain seq x y z
N MET A 1 -12.77 38.89 13.77
CA MET A 1 -12.39 37.55 14.27
C MET A 1 -13.68 36.77 14.44
N THR A 2 -13.98 35.87 13.50
CA THR A 2 -15.19 35.03 13.50
C THR A 2 -14.74 33.58 13.30
N GLN A 3 -15.01 32.75 14.30
CA GLN A 3 -14.97 31.29 14.22
C GLN A 3 -16.12 30.81 13.32
N SER A 4 -15.86 29.82 12.46
CA SER A 4 -16.61 28.55 12.41
C SER A 4 -16.25 27.75 11.16
N GLY A 5 -15.91 26.49 11.37
CA GLY A 5 -15.59 25.50 10.36
C GLY A 5 -14.70 24.45 11.00
N GLU A 6 -15.31 23.51 11.72
CA GLU A 6 -14.63 22.28 12.16
C GLU A 6 -14.26 21.52 10.90
N ASP A 7 -13.04 21.76 10.42
CA ASP A 7 -12.54 21.13 9.21
C ASP A 7 -12.43 19.61 9.45
N ASP A 8 -12.90 18.89 8.45
CA ASP A 8 -12.91 17.45 8.33
C ASP A 8 -11.47 16.91 8.29
N ASP A 9 -10.81 16.87 9.44
CA ASP A 9 -9.40 16.46 9.61
C ASP A 9 -9.13 15.04 9.08
N ALA A 10 -10.17 14.22 8.87
CA ALA A 10 -10.05 12.89 8.26
C ALA A 10 -9.94 12.93 6.73
N GLU A 11 -10.40 13.99 6.06
CA GLU A 11 -10.28 14.16 4.60
C GLU A 11 -8.94 14.74 4.16
N ASN A 12 -8.17 15.37 5.06
CA ASN A 12 -6.95 16.09 4.71
C ASN A 12 -5.66 15.40 5.18
N HIS A 13 -5.65 14.08 5.35
CA HIS A 13 -4.42 13.37 5.76
C HIS A 13 -3.44 13.25 4.58
N PRO A 14 -2.26 13.90 4.60
CA PRO A 14 -1.44 14.09 3.41
C PRO A 14 -0.59 12.86 3.03
N TYR A 15 -0.65 11.79 3.83
CA TYR A 15 0.22 10.61 3.66
C TYR A 15 -0.56 9.32 3.51
N SER A 16 -0.15 8.50 2.56
CA SER A 16 -0.59 7.11 2.45
C SER A 16 0.35 6.20 3.24
N TYR A 17 -0.21 5.18 3.87
CA TYR A 17 0.58 4.17 4.59
C TYR A 17 0.42 2.81 3.93
N ALA A 18 1.51 2.05 3.92
CA ALA A 18 1.50 0.69 3.46
C ALA A 18 2.47 -0.19 4.26
N ARG A 19 2.18 -1.48 4.30
CA ARG A 19 3.10 -2.51 4.77
C ARG A 19 3.82 -3.11 3.57
N VAL A 20 5.14 -3.00 3.53
CA VAL A 20 5.96 -3.69 2.53
C VAL A 20 5.86 -5.21 2.77
N LEU A 21 5.52 -5.94 1.70
CA LEU A 21 5.45 -7.40 1.67
C LEU A 21 6.67 -8.00 0.95
N GLY A 22 7.26 -7.28 -0.01
CA GLY A 22 8.44 -7.70 -0.73
C GLY A 22 9.12 -6.54 -1.46
N ILE A 23 10.42 -6.70 -1.71
CA ILE A 23 11.25 -5.78 -2.48
C ILE A 23 11.79 -6.57 -3.67
N PHE A 24 11.66 -6.03 -4.86
CA PHE A 24 12.05 -6.68 -6.11
C PHE A 24 13.00 -5.79 -6.89
N HIS A 25 14.07 -6.37 -7.40
CA HIS A 25 14.94 -5.79 -8.41
C HIS A 25 14.60 -6.48 -9.74
N VAL A 26 14.07 -5.74 -10.70
CA VAL A 26 13.57 -6.30 -11.96
C VAL A 26 14.25 -5.69 -13.17
N ASP A 27 14.73 -6.56 -14.05
CA ASP A 27 15.24 -6.19 -15.36
C ASP A 27 14.08 -6.10 -16.36
N VAL A 28 13.73 -4.88 -16.75
CA VAL A 28 12.66 -4.58 -17.69
C VAL A 28 13.23 -4.39 -19.09
N LYS A 29 12.66 -5.11 -20.06
CA LYS A 29 12.94 -4.96 -21.48
C LYS A 29 11.67 -4.53 -22.19
N HIS A 30 11.70 -3.36 -22.82
CA HIS A 30 10.59 -2.91 -23.64
C HIS A 30 10.54 -3.76 -24.93
N ARG A 31 9.38 -4.31 -25.27
CA ARG A 31 9.16 -5.08 -26.52
C ARG A 31 7.97 -4.50 -27.26
N GLY A 32 8.18 -4.10 -28.52
CA GLY A 32 7.18 -3.44 -29.35
C GLY A 32 7.69 -3.24 -30.77
N PRO A 33 6.78 -3.14 -31.76
CA PRO A 33 7.11 -3.16 -33.19
C PRO A 33 7.96 -1.96 -33.66
N GLN A 34 8.08 -0.90 -32.88
CA GLN A 34 8.84 0.32 -33.21
C GLN A 34 10.10 0.52 -32.37
N ILE A 35 10.53 -0.48 -31.60
CA ILE A 35 11.67 -0.32 -30.68
C ILE A 35 13.00 -0.46 -31.43
N LYS A 36 13.84 0.58 -31.32
CA LYS A 36 15.18 0.63 -31.92
C LYS A 36 16.30 0.07 -31.02
N SER A 37 16.05 -0.13 -29.73
CA SER A 37 17.06 -0.63 -28.79
C SER A 37 16.49 -1.67 -27.82
N LEU A 38 17.19 -2.81 -27.66
CA LEU A 38 16.88 -3.87 -26.69
C LEU A 38 17.48 -3.56 -25.29
N GLN A 39 17.67 -2.28 -24.95
CA GLN A 39 18.26 -1.92 -23.66
C GLN A 39 17.41 -2.46 -22.51
N THR A 40 18.13 -3.03 -21.55
CA THR A 40 17.54 -3.57 -20.32
C THR A 40 17.64 -2.48 -19.27
N HIS A 41 16.52 -2.17 -18.62
CA HIS A 41 16.45 -1.20 -17.55
C HIS A 41 16.21 -1.94 -16.24
N CYS A 42 17.13 -1.80 -15.30
CA CYS A 42 16.90 -2.27 -13.93
C CYS A 42 15.95 -1.29 -13.24
N MET A 43 14.90 -1.81 -12.62
CA MET A 43 13.92 -1.05 -11.84
C MET A 43 13.71 -1.73 -10.49
N ASP A 44 13.55 -0.93 -9.44
CA ASP A 44 13.29 -1.43 -8.10
C ASP A 44 11.80 -1.22 -7.78
N LEU A 45 11.12 -2.29 -7.36
CA LEU A 45 9.67 -2.28 -7.09
C LEU A 45 9.39 -2.84 -5.69
N LEU A 46 8.52 -2.15 -4.96
CA LEU A 46 7.99 -2.62 -3.69
C LEU A 46 6.62 -3.24 -3.90
N TRP A 47 6.41 -4.47 -3.45
CA TRP A 47 5.07 -5.03 -3.30
C TRP A 47 4.54 -4.72 -1.91
N MET A 48 3.36 -4.12 -1.87
CA MET A 48 2.81 -3.52 -0.67
C MET A 48 1.38 -3.98 -0.38
N ARG A 49 1.02 -3.83 0.89
CA ARG A 49 -0.35 -3.91 1.39
C ARG A 49 -0.78 -2.57 1.97
N TRP A 50 -1.84 -1.98 1.41
CA TRP A 50 -2.27 -0.64 1.76
C TRP A 50 -3.06 -0.57 3.07
N PHE A 51 -2.89 0.54 3.78
CA PHE A 51 -3.76 0.96 4.87
C PHE A 51 -4.70 2.06 4.41
N GLU A 52 -5.84 2.18 5.09
CA GLU A 52 -6.77 3.29 4.97
C GLU A 52 -7.00 3.93 6.33
N ILE A 53 -7.30 5.24 6.33
CA ILE A 53 -7.66 5.96 7.54
C ILE A 53 -9.00 5.43 8.05
N ASP A 54 -9.06 5.13 9.35
CA ASP A 54 -10.29 4.72 10.00
C ASP A 54 -11.17 5.93 10.32
N LYS A 55 -12.05 6.27 9.37
CA LYS A 55 -13.01 7.38 9.53
C LYS A 55 -14.01 7.18 10.67
N THR A 56 -14.16 5.97 11.20
CA THR A 56 -15.06 5.71 12.34
C THR A 56 -14.45 6.17 13.67
N TYR A 57 -13.14 6.41 13.68
CA TYR A 57 -12.42 6.88 14.84
C TYR A 57 -12.15 8.38 14.69
N ALA A 58 -12.77 9.19 15.56
CA ALA A 58 -12.56 10.63 15.61
C ALA A 58 -11.15 10.95 16.13
N ALA A 59 -10.16 10.87 15.25
CA ALA A 59 -8.82 11.38 15.47
C ALA A 59 -8.83 12.88 15.19
N VAL A 60 -9.36 13.64 16.13
CA VAL A 60 -9.36 15.11 16.08
C VAL A 60 -8.11 15.60 16.80
N TRP A 61 -7.41 16.59 16.24
CA TRP A 61 -6.25 17.21 16.90
C TRP A 61 -6.53 17.63 18.35
N ASN A 62 -7.73 18.20 18.59
CA ASN A 62 -8.20 18.61 19.91
C ASN A 62 -8.32 17.45 20.91
N ALA A 63 -8.55 16.22 20.42
CA ALA A 63 -8.61 15.03 21.26
C ALA A 63 -7.21 14.48 21.62
N ARG A 64 -6.13 14.97 20.99
CA ARG A 64 -4.75 14.47 21.14
C ARG A 64 -4.61 12.97 20.88
N ARG A 65 -5.41 12.44 19.94
CA ARG A 65 -5.43 11.01 19.58
C ARG A 65 -4.73 10.83 18.24
N LEU A 66 -3.88 9.81 18.14
CA LEU A 66 -3.25 9.44 16.88
C LEU A 66 -4.31 8.95 15.88
N HIS A 67 -4.12 9.24 14.59
CA HIS A 67 -4.96 8.67 13.53
C HIS A 67 -4.93 7.16 13.60
N HIS A 68 -6.11 6.55 13.64
CA HIS A 68 -6.24 5.13 13.45
C HIS A 68 -6.17 4.82 11.96
N ILE A 69 -5.38 3.80 11.63
CA ILE A 69 -5.32 3.24 10.31
C ILE A 69 -5.61 1.75 10.38
N ARG A 70 -6.25 1.23 9.34
CA ARG A 70 -6.61 -0.19 9.24
C ARG A 70 -6.24 -0.71 7.87
N PHE A 71 -6.07 -2.02 7.75
CA PHE A 71 -5.85 -2.61 6.44
C PHE A 71 -7.07 -2.36 5.55
N VAL A 72 -6.80 -1.98 4.30
CA VAL A 72 -7.80 -2.05 3.24
C VAL A 72 -8.31 -3.49 3.16
N ASN A 73 -9.63 -3.63 2.95
CA ASN A 73 -10.27 -4.95 2.82
C ASN A 73 -9.54 -5.76 1.74
N SER A 74 -9.11 -6.98 2.07
CA SER A 74 -8.33 -7.84 1.18
C SER A 74 -9.00 -8.18 -0.15
N ASN A 75 -10.32 -8.09 -0.22
CA ASN A 75 -11.09 -8.36 -1.42
C ASN A 75 -11.19 -7.12 -2.32
N SER A 76 -10.73 -5.96 -1.84
CA SER A 76 -10.61 -4.76 -2.66
C SER A 76 -9.47 -4.93 -3.68
N PRO A 77 -9.68 -4.55 -4.95
CA PRO A 77 -8.59 -4.53 -5.93
C PRO A 77 -7.46 -3.57 -5.55
N THR A 78 -7.71 -2.61 -4.66
CA THR A 78 -6.72 -1.63 -4.19
C THR A 78 -5.99 -2.08 -2.92
N ALA A 79 -6.25 -3.28 -2.40
CA ALA A 79 -5.66 -3.74 -1.14
C ALA A 79 -4.14 -3.98 -1.23
N PHE A 80 -3.67 -4.31 -2.42
CA PHE A 80 -2.26 -4.58 -2.71
C PHE A 80 -1.84 -3.77 -3.94
N GLY A 81 -0.57 -3.40 -4.00
CA GLY A 81 -0.04 -2.66 -5.14
C GLY A 81 1.48 -2.75 -5.23
N PHE A 82 1.99 -2.20 -6.32
CA PHE A 82 3.41 -1.95 -6.50
C PHE A 82 3.69 -0.45 -6.36
N LEU A 83 4.86 -0.10 -5.82
CA LEU A 83 5.35 1.28 -5.74
C LEU A 83 6.83 1.32 -6.11
N ASP A 84 7.27 2.41 -6.74
CA ASP A 84 8.69 2.70 -6.91
C ASP A 84 9.32 3.06 -5.56
N LEU A 85 10.58 2.68 -5.34
CA LEU A 85 11.30 3.05 -4.12
C LEU A 85 11.53 4.56 -4.03
N SER A 86 11.61 5.26 -5.16
CA SER A 86 11.76 6.72 -5.19
C SER A 86 10.56 7.46 -4.59
N ASP A 87 9.39 6.82 -4.52
CA ASP A 87 8.16 7.41 -3.99
C ASP A 87 8.01 7.18 -2.47
N VAL A 88 8.93 6.44 -1.85
CA VAL A 88 8.90 6.19 -0.40
C VAL A 88 9.56 7.33 0.36
N ILE A 89 8.78 8.03 1.17
CA ILE A 89 9.28 9.11 2.03
C ILE A 89 10.13 8.56 3.18
N CYS A 90 9.57 7.63 3.97
CA CYS A 90 10.26 7.03 5.11
C CYS A 90 9.53 5.78 5.63
N GLY A 91 10.22 5.00 6.47
CA GLY A 91 9.59 3.97 7.29
C GLY A 91 8.86 4.60 8.47
N SER A 92 7.64 4.15 8.75
CA SER A 92 6.85 4.58 9.91
C SER A 92 6.68 3.45 10.93
N HIS A 93 6.63 3.82 12.22
CA HIS A 93 6.33 2.88 13.30
C HIS A 93 4.84 2.95 13.63
N LEU A 94 4.13 1.85 13.39
CA LEU A 94 2.71 1.73 13.72
C LEU A 94 2.55 1.06 15.08
N ILE A 95 1.79 1.69 15.98
CA ILE A 95 1.46 1.14 17.29
C ILE A 95 0.14 0.39 17.16
N PRO A 96 0.10 -0.93 17.42
CA PRO A 96 -1.15 -1.68 17.40
C PRO A 96 -2.12 -1.20 18.47
N THR A 97 -3.40 -1.14 18.14
CA THR A 97 -4.45 -0.84 19.13
C THR A 97 -4.80 -2.10 19.92
N PHE A 98 -4.02 -2.42 20.94
CA PHE A 98 -4.16 -3.64 21.76
C PHE A 98 -5.58 -3.86 22.32
N ALA A 99 -6.32 -2.78 22.59
CA ALA A 99 -7.69 -2.86 23.10
C ALA A 99 -8.67 -3.57 22.16
N HIS A 100 -8.39 -3.64 20.84
CA HIS A 100 -9.26 -4.31 19.86
C HIS A 100 -8.93 -5.79 19.68
N GLY A 101 -7.90 -6.30 20.37
CA GLY A 101 -7.44 -7.68 20.22
C GLY A 101 -6.87 -7.98 18.83
N ALA A 102 -6.60 -9.26 18.58
CA ALA A 102 -6.16 -9.73 17.26
C ALA A 102 -7.37 -10.07 16.38
N THR A 103 -7.31 -9.73 15.09
CA THR A 103 -8.39 -10.04 14.13
C THR A 103 -7.82 -10.64 12.85
N ALA A 104 -8.28 -11.84 12.50
CA ALA A 104 -7.97 -12.48 11.22
C ALA A 104 -8.85 -11.97 10.07
N ARG A 105 -10.01 -11.34 10.36
CA ARG A 105 -10.98 -10.87 9.36
C ARG A 105 -10.41 -9.90 8.33
N LEU A 106 -9.37 -9.14 8.72
CA LEU A 106 -8.70 -8.21 7.82
C LEU A 106 -7.57 -8.87 7.06
N LEU A 107 -7.07 -10.03 7.47
CA LEU A 107 -6.12 -10.84 6.70
C LEU A 107 -6.96 -11.67 5.75
N GLY A 108 -7.01 -11.31 4.46
CA GLY A 108 -7.82 -12.05 3.50
C GLY A 108 -7.56 -13.55 3.54
N PRO A 109 -8.50 -14.38 3.02
CA PRO A 109 -8.38 -15.85 3.04
C PRO A 109 -7.08 -16.38 2.44
N GLN A 110 -6.43 -15.59 1.58
CA GLN A 110 -5.12 -15.84 0.94
C GLN A 110 -3.96 -16.10 1.93
N LEU A 111 -4.08 -15.70 3.20
CA LEU A 111 -3.00 -15.83 4.20
C LEU A 111 -3.26 -16.94 5.23
N LEU A 112 -4.47 -17.50 5.25
CA LEU A 112 -4.88 -18.59 6.13
C LEU A 112 -4.78 -19.96 5.46
N GLU A 113 -4.89 -20.00 4.12
CA GLU A 113 -4.81 -21.23 3.35
C GLU A 113 -3.56 -21.21 2.46
N GLY A 114 -2.49 -21.81 2.95
CA GLY A 114 -1.46 -22.37 2.10
C GLY A 114 -0.34 -21.43 1.66
N LEU A 115 0.87 -21.85 2.01
CA LEU A 115 2.07 -21.67 1.19
C LEU A 115 1.77 -22.13 -0.25
N MET A 116 1.18 -21.27 -1.07
CA MET A 116 1.14 -21.45 -2.52
C MET A 116 1.80 -20.24 -3.17
N THR A 117 3.13 -20.31 -3.19
CA THR A 117 3.95 -20.06 -4.38
C THR A 117 3.22 -19.35 -5.52
N LYS A 118 3.14 -18.02 -5.48
CA LYS A 118 3.19 -17.25 -6.72
C LYS A 118 4.66 -17.11 -7.10
N ILE A 119 5.16 -18.09 -7.86
CA ILE A 119 6.33 -17.87 -8.70
C ILE A 119 5.96 -16.69 -9.61
N LEU A 120 6.52 -15.52 -9.32
CA LEU A 120 6.61 -14.44 -10.29
C LEU A 120 7.60 -14.92 -11.35
N ARG A 121 7.09 -15.61 -12.37
CA ARG A 121 7.88 -15.91 -13.57
C ARG A 121 7.99 -14.60 -14.35
N ILE A 122 9.03 -13.83 -14.06
CA ILE A 122 9.48 -12.76 -14.95
C ILE A 122 10.08 -13.43 -16.17
N GLY A 123 9.22 -13.80 -17.11
CA GLY A 123 9.55 -14.55 -18.30
C GLY A 123 8.56 -14.20 -19.40
N THR A 124 8.99 -13.27 -20.26
CA THR A 124 8.39 -12.81 -21.53
C THR A 124 7.00 -12.18 -21.48
N GLY A 125 6.98 -10.86 -21.68
CA GLY A 125 5.89 -10.15 -22.34
C GLY A 125 4.80 -9.64 -21.42
N ILE A 126 5.03 -8.48 -20.80
CA ILE A 126 3.93 -7.67 -20.27
C ILE A 126 3.65 -6.61 -21.34
N SER A 127 2.52 -6.77 -22.04
CA SER A 127 1.88 -5.70 -22.79
C SER A 127 1.01 -4.91 -21.83
N PHE A 128 1.23 -3.61 -21.73
CA PHE A 128 0.21 -2.68 -21.26
C PHE A 128 -0.67 -2.33 -22.46
N THR A 129 -1.99 -2.47 -22.32
CA THR A 129 -2.95 -1.83 -23.23
C THR A 129 -3.06 -0.36 -22.91
#